data_AF-A0A7J5DM62-F1
#
_entry.id   AF-A0A7J5DM62-F1
#
_cell.length_a   1.000
_cell.length_b   1.000
_cell.length_c   1.000
_cell.angle_alpha   90.00
_cell.angle_beta   90.00
_cell.angle_gamma   90.00
#
_symmetry.space_group_name_H-M   'P 1'
#
loop_
_entity.id
_entity.type
_entity.pdbx_description
1 polymer ?
#
loop_
_entity_poly.entity_id
_entity_poly.type
_entity_poly.pdbx_seq_one_letter_code
_entity_poly.pdbx_strand_id
1 'polypeptide(L)'
;MTRSSGSPAFASRLEDTRLEIVRRRFQSEIVAAARDTGRTVRVTPYVLAEPGDERRADLELIDAYVRSLGWQLAATSFADVGQAPVIGQRPGFTQACMYAAQGFAHGIVAISRAAITTDNDTYALVLEQLHHRSVFLSYLPGETGPEPT
;
A
#
# COMPACT_ATOMS: atom_id res chain seq x y z
N MET A 1 -8.66 41.04 17.83
CA MET A 1 -7.60 40.19 17.26
C MET A 1 -8.13 38.76 17.17
N THR A 2 -8.74 38.41 16.05
CA THR A 2 -9.36 37.09 15.82
C THR A 2 -8.30 36.18 15.22
N ARG A 3 -7.83 35.17 15.97
CA ARG A 3 -6.91 34.16 15.42
C ARG A 3 -7.67 33.31 14.40
N SER A 4 -7.26 33.41 13.15
CA SER A 4 -7.73 32.56 12.05
C SER A 4 -7.47 31.11 12.43
N SER A 5 -8.54 30.39 12.75
CA SER A 5 -8.49 28.95 12.99
C SER A 5 -8.50 28.29 11.62
N GLY A 6 -7.32 27.93 11.12
CA GLY A 6 -7.20 27.11 9.91
C GLY A 6 -8.00 25.82 10.11
N SER A 7 -8.87 25.50 9.14
CA SER A 7 -9.75 24.33 9.23
C SER A 7 -8.92 23.03 9.31
N PRO A 8 -9.17 22.14 10.29
CA PRO A 8 -8.42 20.89 10.46
C PRO A 8 -8.49 19.99 9.22
N ALA A 9 -9.54 20.10 8.41
CA ALA A 9 -9.70 19.34 7.17
C ALA A 9 -8.66 19.72 6.09
N PHE A 10 -8.20 20.97 6.06
CA PHE A 10 -7.19 21.40 5.08
C PHE A 10 -5.81 20.86 5.44
N ALA A 11 -5.45 20.89 6.72
CA ALA A 11 -4.19 20.32 7.21
C ALA A 11 -4.12 18.80 6.94
N SER A 12 -5.21 18.08 7.23
CA SER A 12 -5.30 16.63 6.95
C SER A 12 -5.07 16.30 5.47
N ARG A 13 -5.65 17.05 4.53
CA ARG A 13 -5.46 16.81 3.09
C ARG A 13 -4.03 17.06 2.62
N LEU A 14 -3.38 18.08 3.18
CA LEU A 14 -1.97 18.36 2.87
C LEU A 14 -1.05 17.23 3.36
N GLU A 15 -1.32 16.70 4.55
CA GLU A 15 -0.60 15.54 5.07
C GLU A 15 -0.83 14.29 4.22
N ASP A 16 -2.07 14.03 3.81
CA ASP A 16 -2.40 12.91 2.91
C ASP A 16 -1.61 13.01 1.59
N THR A 17 -1.58 14.21 1.02
CA THR A 17 -0.83 14.48 -0.22
C THR A 17 0.66 14.24 -0.01
N ARG A 18 1.22 14.72 1.11
CA ARG A 18 2.63 14.52 1.47
C ARG A 18 2.97 13.04 1.61
N LEU A 19 2.13 12.26 2.29
CA LEU A 19 2.35 10.83 2.49
C LEU A 19 2.20 10.03 1.19
N GLU A 20 1.30 10.44 0.29
CA GLU A 20 1.19 9.83 -1.04
C GLU A 20 2.44 10.09 -1.89
N ILE A 21 3.02 11.29 -1.82
CA ILE A 21 4.29 11.61 -2.48
C ILE A 21 5.42 10.73 -1.93
N VAL A 22 5.51 10.57 -0.61
CA VAL A 22 6.52 9.70 0.04
C VAL A 22 6.35 8.24 -0.40
N ARG A 23 5.13 7.71 -0.36
CA ARG A 23 4.83 6.35 -0.83
C ARG A 23 5.27 6.14 -2.28
N ARG A 24 4.90 7.05 -3.18
CA ARG A 24 5.28 6.98 -4.61
C ARG A 24 6.77 7.06 -4.81
N ARG A 25 7.47 7.91 -4.04
CA ARG A 25 8.93 8.01 -4.09
C ARG A 25 9.58 6.68 -3.70
N PHE A 26 9.21 6.09 -2.56
CA PHE A 26 9.74 4.80 -2.11
C PHE A 26 9.45 3.67 -3.12
N GLN A 27 8.24 3.64 -3.68
CA GLN A 27 7.89 2.73 -4.76
C GLN A 27 8.84 2.89 -5.97
N SER A 28 9.02 4.11 -6.46
CA SER A 28 9.87 4.39 -7.62
C SER A 28 11.33 4.00 -7.39
N GLU A 29 11.89 4.32 -6.22
CA GLU A 29 13.27 3.97 -5.84
C GLU A 29 13.48 2.44 -5.88
N ILE A 30 12.60 1.68 -5.24
CA ILE A 30 12.75 0.21 -5.14
C ILE A 30 12.47 -0.47 -6.49
N VAL A 31 11.48 0.01 -7.26
CA VAL A 31 11.20 -0.49 -8.62
C VAL A 31 12.39 -0.24 -9.54
N ALA A 32 12.99 0.95 -9.49
CA ALA A 32 14.18 1.25 -10.27
C ALA A 32 15.34 0.31 -9.91
N ALA A 33 15.64 0.15 -8.62
CA ALA A 33 16.71 -0.75 -8.16
C ALA A 33 16.51 -2.22 -8.60
N ALA A 34 15.26 -2.72 -8.62
CA ALA A 34 14.97 -4.05 -9.15
C ALA A 34 15.24 -4.13 -10.66
N ARG A 35 14.83 -3.12 -11.43
CA ARG A 35 15.01 -3.06 -12.88
C ARG A 35 16.48 -2.90 -13.29
N ASP A 36 17.23 -2.08 -12.57
CA ASP A 36 18.66 -1.86 -12.82
C ASP A 36 19.50 -3.13 -12.63
N THR A 37 18.99 -4.07 -11.81
CA THR A 37 19.58 -5.41 -11.62
C THR A 37 18.99 -6.47 -12.57
N GLY A 38 18.21 -6.07 -13.57
CA GLY A 38 17.58 -6.96 -14.55
C GLY A 38 16.46 -7.84 -13.98
N ARG A 39 15.95 -7.54 -12.78
CA ARG A 39 14.91 -8.34 -12.12
C ARG A 39 13.52 -7.82 -12.45
N THR A 40 12.59 -8.74 -12.68
CA THR A 40 11.16 -8.41 -12.71
C THR A 40 10.70 -8.01 -11.31
N VAL A 41 9.97 -6.90 -11.22
CA VAL A 41 9.38 -6.45 -9.96
C VAL A 41 8.32 -7.47 -9.52
N ARG A 42 8.64 -8.20 -8.46
CA ARG A 42 7.72 -9.09 -7.76
C ARG A 42 7.04 -8.40 -6.59
N VAL A 43 5.74 -8.61 -6.40
CA VAL A 43 4.96 -8.07 -5.29
C VAL A 43 4.06 -9.14 -4.66
N THR A 44 3.70 -8.96 -3.39
CA THR A 44 2.73 -9.83 -2.71
C THR A 44 1.43 -9.07 -2.44
N PRO A 45 0.25 -9.68 -2.64
CA PRO A 45 -1.01 -9.03 -2.32
C PRO A 45 -1.29 -9.12 -0.81
N TYR A 46 -1.84 -8.05 -0.27
CA TYR A 46 -2.42 -7.99 1.06
C TYR A 46 -3.86 -7.46 0.96
N VAL A 47 -4.80 -8.19 1.59
CA VAL A 47 -6.22 -7.84 1.57
C VAL A 47 -6.73 -7.70 2.99
N LEU A 48 -7.48 -6.63 3.26
CA LEU A 48 -8.33 -6.54 4.43
C LEU A 48 -9.77 -6.77 3.95
N ALA A 49 -10.32 -7.94 4.21
CA ALA A 49 -11.63 -8.34 3.69
C ALA A 49 -12.65 -8.53 4.81
N GLU A 50 -13.93 -8.32 4.50
CA GLU A 50 -14.99 -8.90 5.31
C GLU A 50 -15.10 -10.42 5.04
N PRO A 51 -15.74 -11.19 5.95
CA PRO A 51 -15.99 -12.61 5.68
C PRO A 51 -16.82 -12.79 4.40
N GLY A 52 -16.32 -13.57 3.43
CA GLY A 52 -17.05 -13.87 2.20
C GLY A 52 -16.17 -13.93 0.96
N ASP A 53 -16.77 -13.67 -0.21
CA ASP A 53 -16.11 -13.71 -1.52
C ASP A 53 -15.30 -12.45 -1.87
N GLU A 54 -15.39 -11.38 -1.05
CA GLU A 54 -14.69 -10.11 -1.26
C GLU A 54 -13.18 -10.29 -1.42
N ARG A 55 -12.60 -11.19 -0.62
CA ARG A 55 -11.16 -11.49 -0.72
C ARG A 55 -10.77 -11.95 -2.12
N ARG A 56 -11.60 -12.77 -2.79
CA ARG A 56 -11.28 -13.26 -4.12
C ARG A 56 -11.35 -12.13 -5.14
N ALA A 57 -12.40 -11.31 -5.08
CA ALA A 57 -12.57 -10.16 -5.96
C ALA A 57 -11.41 -9.16 -5.82
N ASP A 58 -10.99 -8.84 -4.59
CA ASP A 58 -9.87 -7.94 -4.35
C ASP A 58 -8.55 -8.49 -4.90
N LEU A 59 -8.31 -9.79 -4.74
CA LEU A 59 -7.12 -10.45 -5.31
C LEU A 59 -7.11 -10.43 -6.84
N GLU A 60 -8.26 -10.59 -7.49
CA GLU A 60 -8.39 -10.50 -8.94
C GLU A 60 -8.10 -9.07 -9.45
N LEU A 61 -8.61 -8.05 -8.77
CA LEU A 61 -8.31 -6.64 -9.09
C LEU A 61 -6.82 -6.34 -8.92
N ILE A 62 -6.21 -6.84 -7.85
CA ILE A 62 -4.76 -6.70 -7.61
C ILE A 62 -3.97 -7.42 -8.70
N ASP A 63 -4.31 -8.65 -9.09
CA ASP A 63 -3.60 -9.38 -10.15
C ASP A 63 -3.67 -8.63 -11.49
N ALA A 64 -4.86 -8.15 -11.87
CA ALA A 64 -5.03 -7.37 -13.10
C ALA A 64 -4.17 -6.10 -13.10
N TYR A 65 -4.16 -5.35 -12.00
CA TYR A 65 -3.34 -4.14 -11.88
C TYR A 65 -1.85 -4.45 -11.94
N VAL A 66 -1.37 -5.41 -11.16
CA VAL A 66 0.04 -5.81 -11.11
C VAL A 66 0.53 -6.26 -12.50
N ARG A 67 -0.28 -7.03 -13.23
CA ARG A 67 0.05 -7.45 -14.60
C ARG A 67 0.10 -6.28 -15.57
N SER A 68 -0.81 -5.31 -15.46
CA SER A 68 -0.80 -4.11 -16.32
C SER A 68 0.47 -3.27 -16.16
N LEU A 69 1.13 -3.34 -15.00
CA LEU A 69 2.41 -2.69 -14.73
C LEU A 69 3.62 -3.51 -15.21
N GLY A 70 3.40 -4.70 -15.77
CA GLY A 70 4.46 -5.65 -16.12
C GLY A 70 5.17 -6.23 -14.89
N TRP A 71 4.52 -6.22 -13.72
CA TRP A 71 5.03 -6.80 -12.49
C TRP A 71 4.55 -8.25 -12.35
N GLN A 72 5.16 -8.98 -11.42
CA GLN A 72 4.81 -10.36 -11.11
C GLN A 72 4.16 -10.44 -9.73
N LEU A 73 2.99 -11.07 -9.65
CA LEU A 73 2.37 -11.40 -8.37
C LEU A 73 3.04 -12.65 -7.76
N ALA A 74 3.35 -12.60 -6.47
CA ALA A 74 3.77 -13.78 -5.71
C ALA A 74 2.60 -14.78 -5.59
N ALA A 75 2.92 -16.08 -5.53
CA ALA A 75 1.91 -17.12 -5.36
C ALA A 75 1.19 -17.06 -4.00
N THR A 76 1.90 -16.55 -2.98
CA THR A 76 1.34 -16.38 -1.63
C THR A 76 0.57 -15.06 -1.55
N SER A 77 -0.64 -15.11 -0.97
CA SER A 77 -1.42 -13.94 -0.60
C SER A 77 -1.66 -13.89 0.90
N PHE A 78 -1.73 -12.67 1.45
CA PHE A 78 -1.98 -12.45 2.87
C PHE A 78 -3.29 -11.70 3.05
N ALA A 79 -4.01 -12.03 4.12
CA ALA A 79 -5.24 -11.34 4.44
C ALA A 79 -5.48 -11.28 5.94
N ASP A 80 -6.16 -10.22 6.36
CA ASP A 80 -6.83 -10.13 7.64
C ASP A 80 -8.34 -10.04 7.38
N VAL A 81 -9.15 -10.71 8.21
CA VAL A 81 -10.59 -10.87 7.98
C VAL A 81 -11.39 -10.30 9.15
N GLY A 82 -12.46 -9.57 8.82
CA GLY A 82 -13.40 -9.00 9.79
C GLY A 82 -12.94 -7.67 10.35
N GLN A 83 -13.30 -7.39 11.62
CA GLN A 83 -12.89 -6.14 12.27
C GLN A 83 -11.38 -6.19 12.55
N ALA A 84 -10.61 -5.61 11.64
CA ALA A 84 -9.17 -5.59 11.73
C ALA A 84 -8.71 -4.88 13.02
N PRO A 85 -7.80 -5.47 13.80
CA PRO A 85 -7.03 -4.75 14.80
C PRO A 85 -6.28 -3.55 14.19
N VAL A 86 -5.66 -2.73 15.03
CA VAL A 86 -4.68 -1.74 14.56
C VAL A 86 -3.59 -2.45 13.72
N ILE A 87 -3.08 -1.78 12.67
CA ILE A 87 -2.22 -2.42 11.65
C ILE A 87 -1.05 -3.24 12.21
N GLY A 88 -0.45 -2.81 13.32
CA GLY A 88 0.66 -3.51 13.99
C GLY A 88 0.29 -4.83 14.69
N GLN A 89 -1.01 -5.12 14.82
CA GLN A 89 -1.55 -6.34 15.41
C GLN A 89 -2.22 -7.24 14.37
N ARG A 90 -2.18 -6.85 13.09
CA ARG A 90 -2.78 -7.61 11.99
C ARG A 90 -1.82 -8.73 11.56
N PRO A 91 -2.12 -10.01 11.85
CA PRO A 91 -1.21 -11.11 11.53
C PRO A 91 -0.96 -11.26 10.04
N GLY A 92 -1.99 -11.09 9.19
CA GLY A 92 -1.84 -11.16 7.74
C GLY A 92 -0.90 -10.08 7.21
N PHE A 93 -1.08 -8.84 7.64
CA PHE A 93 -0.19 -7.74 7.25
C PHE A 93 1.24 -7.95 7.75
N THR A 94 1.40 -8.42 9.00
CA THR A 94 2.72 -8.72 9.58
C THR A 94 3.45 -9.80 8.77
N GLN A 95 2.73 -10.85 8.36
CA GLN A 95 3.28 -11.91 7.51
C GLN A 95 3.67 -11.39 6.12
N ALA A 96 2.86 -10.52 5.50
CA ALA A 96 3.21 -9.89 4.23
C ALA A 96 4.50 -9.06 4.34
N CYS A 97 4.64 -8.27 5.41
CA CYS A 97 5.85 -7.51 5.71
C CYS A 97 7.09 -8.40 5.86
N MET A 98 6.98 -9.50 6.63
CA MET A 98 8.10 -10.44 6.80
C MET A 98 8.47 -11.14 5.50
N TYR A 99 7.47 -11.59 4.73
CA TYR A 99 7.66 -12.25 3.45
C TYR A 99 8.42 -11.35 2.46
N ALA A 100 8.01 -10.09 2.33
CA ALA A 100 8.69 -9.12 1.49
C ALA A 100 10.11 -8.80 2.02
N ALA A 101 10.27 -8.58 3.33
CA ALA A 101 11.55 -8.27 3.95
C ALA A 101 12.59 -9.41 3.83
N GLN A 102 12.15 -10.66 3.69
CA GLN A 102 13.01 -11.82 3.42
C GLN A 102 13.44 -11.91 1.95
N GLY A 103 13.03 -10.97 1.10
CA GLY A 103 13.41 -10.90 -0.32
C GLY A 103 12.50 -11.69 -1.25
N PHE A 104 11.38 -12.25 -0.76
CA PHE A 104 10.43 -12.97 -1.61
C PHE A 104 9.55 -12.04 -2.46
N ALA A 105 9.47 -10.76 -2.11
CA ALA A 105 8.79 -9.71 -2.87
C ALA A 105 9.49 -8.36 -2.64
N HIS A 106 9.43 -7.48 -3.63
CA HIS A 106 9.94 -6.10 -3.53
C HIS A 106 8.91 -5.13 -2.94
N GLY A 107 7.63 -5.51 -2.95
CA GLY A 107 6.56 -4.67 -2.47
C GLY A 107 5.30 -5.43 -2.08
N ILE A 108 4.43 -4.73 -1.37
CA ILE A 108 3.09 -5.18 -0.97
C ILE A 108 2.08 -4.34 -1.77
N VAL A 109 1.05 -5.00 -2.31
CA VAL A 109 -0.06 -4.33 -3.00
C VAL A 109 -1.35 -4.58 -2.22
N ALA A 110 -2.06 -3.50 -1.92
CA ALA A 110 -3.39 -3.55 -1.30
C ALA A 110 -4.42 -2.82 -2.17
N ILE A 111 -5.72 -3.01 -1.89
CA ILE A 111 -6.75 -2.36 -2.71
C ILE A 111 -6.77 -0.84 -2.53
N SER A 112 -6.47 -0.36 -1.33
CA SER A 112 -6.47 1.06 -1.00
C SER A 112 -5.63 1.35 0.24
N ARG A 113 -5.40 2.64 0.52
CA ARG A 113 -4.78 3.09 1.77
C ARG A 113 -5.58 2.67 3.00
N ALA A 114 -6.91 2.71 2.93
CA ALA A 114 -7.78 2.36 4.06
C ALA A 114 -7.63 0.89 4.49
N ALA A 115 -7.29 -0.01 3.55
CA ALA A 115 -6.97 -1.40 3.88
C ALA A 115 -5.73 -1.53 4.78
N ILE A 116 -4.84 -0.54 4.79
CA ILE A 116 -3.66 -0.47 5.65
C ILE A 116 -4.00 0.29 6.93
N THR A 117 -4.28 1.58 6.81
CA THR A 117 -4.70 2.45 7.92
C THR A 117 -5.21 3.79 7.37
N THR A 118 -6.17 4.40 8.05
CA THR A 118 -6.62 5.78 7.80
C THR A 118 -5.86 6.81 8.65
N ASP A 119 -5.10 6.38 9.65
CA ASP A 119 -4.32 7.25 10.52
C ASP A 119 -2.98 7.67 9.87
N ASN A 120 -2.69 8.97 9.83
CA ASN A 120 -1.51 9.54 9.15
C ASN A 120 -0.20 9.13 9.81
N ASP A 121 -0.14 9.15 11.13
CA ASP A 121 1.08 8.86 11.89
C ASP A 121 1.42 7.38 11.77
N THR A 122 0.43 6.51 11.99
CA THR A 122 0.57 5.07 11.76
C THR A 122 0.99 4.79 10.32
N TYR A 123 0.40 5.50 9.34
CA TYR A 123 0.74 5.30 7.94
C TYR A 123 2.19 5.69 7.62
N ALA A 124 2.65 6.83 8.13
CA ALA A 124 4.03 7.28 7.98
C ALA A 124 5.02 6.24 8.52
N LEU A 125 4.75 5.72 9.73
CA LEU A 125 5.57 4.68 10.36
C LEU A 125 5.63 3.40 9.52
N VAL A 126 4.49 2.97 8.95
CA VAL A 126 4.46 1.81 8.04
C VAL A 126 5.34 2.04 6.80
N LEU A 127 5.24 3.21 6.17
CA LEU A 127 6.04 3.54 4.98
C LEU A 127 7.55 3.51 5.29
N GLU A 128 7.96 4.14 6.39
CA GLU A 128 9.36 4.17 6.82
C GLU A 128 9.90 2.78 7.15
N GLN A 129 9.14 1.97 7.89
CA GLN A 129 9.53 0.61 8.24
C GLN A 129 9.70 -0.30 7.03
N LEU A 130 8.80 -0.20 6.04
CA LEU A 130 8.90 -0.95 4.80
C LEU A 130 10.11 -0.50 3.98
N HIS A 131 10.30 0.80 3.81
CA HIS A 131 11.41 1.35 3.03
C HIS A 131 12.77 1.00 3.63
N HIS A 132 12.91 1.04 4.97
CA HIS A 132 14.13 0.61 5.65
C HIS A 132 14.50 -0.85 5.35
N ARG A 133 13.52 -1.68 5.00
CA ARG A 133 13.69 -3.09 4.60
C ARG A 133 13.76 -3.27 3.08
N SER A 134 13.89 -2.19 2.32
CA SER A 134 13.84 -2.19 0.84
C SER A 134 12.54 -2.78 0.29
N VAL A 135 11.42 -2.56 0.98
CA VAL A 135 10.06 -2.96 0.56
C VAL A 135 9.22 -1.72 0.29
N PHE A 136 8.44 -1.70 -0.80
CA PHE A 136 7.47 -0.63 -1.07
C PHE A 136 6.03 -1.04 -0.81
N LEU A 137 5.15 -0.05 -0.69
CA LEU A 137 3.71 -0.24 -0.60
C LEU A 137 3.02 0.43 -1.79
N SER A 138 2.10 -0.29 -2.42
CA SER A 138 1.32 0.19 -3.56
C SER A 138 -0.17 -0.10 -3.39
N TYR A 139 -0.97 0.68 -4.11
CA TYR A 139 -2.42 0.55 -4.13
C TYR A 139 -2.92 0.49 -5.56
N LEU A 140 -4.14 -0.04 -5.72
CA LEU A 140 -4.87 0.21 -6.95
C LEU A 140 -5.04 1.72 -7.15
N PRO A 141 -5.04 2.21 -8.39
CA PRO A 141 -5.45 3.57 -8.67
C PRO A 141 -6.88 3.72 -8.15
N GLY A 142 -7.10 4.65 -7.21
CA GLY A 142 -8.45 4.98 -6.79
C GLY A 142 -9.25 5.49 -7.99
N GLU A 143 -10.57 5.37 -7.94
CA GLU A 143 -11.47 6.10 -8.84
C GLU A 143 -11.39 7.61 -8.58
N THR A 144 -10.25 8.23 -8.84
CA THR A 144 -10.24 9.64 -9.19
C THR A 144 -10.84 9.69 -10.58
N GLY A 145 -12.12 10.10 -10.67
CA GLY A 145 -12.83 10.30 -11.92
C GLY A 145 -12.00 11.12 -12.93
N PRO A 146 -12.35 11.05 -14.22
CA PRO A 146 -11.56 11.67 -15.28
C PRO A 146 -11.29 13.15 -14.98
N GLU A 147 -10.04 13.60 -15.17
CA GLU A 147 -9.74 15.02 -15.26
C GLU A 147 -10.65 15.64 -16.33
N PRO A 148 -11.35 16.75 -16.03
CA PRO A 148 -12.05 17.47 -17.08
C PRO A 148 -11.01 18.01 -18.06
N THR A 149 -11.01 17.46 -19.27
CA THR A 149 -10.40 18.03 -20.48
C THR A 149 -11.00 19.37 -20.83
#